data_AF-A0A958DVU5-F1
#
_entry.id   AF-A0A958DVU5-F1
#
_cell.length_a   1.000
_cell.length_b   1.000
_cell.length_c   1.000
_cell.angle_alpha   90.00
_cell.angle_beta   90.00
_cell.angle_gamma   90.00
#
_symmetry.space_group_name_H-M   'P 1'
#
loop_
_entity.id
_entity.type
_entity.pdbx_description
1 polymer ?
#
loop_
_entity_poly.entity_id
_entity_poly.type
_entity_poly.pdbx_seq_one_letter_code
_entity_poly.pdbx_strand_id
1 'polypeptide(L)'
;MTSDVAVVIPARYAASRLPGKPLIPIAGKPMIQWVYERALQIRNVSQVIVATDDLRIADTVKQFGGVAIMTPENCANGSERVGIVAHLIDADIVVNLQGDEPLISPAAVTQAIMALQQNPALSVATLGFPLEDAFDWQNPAIVKVLVNCNMQAIYFSRAPIPHPRDDEFQPLPLLFRHIGVYVYRKNFLLQFLEWPEGVLEKVEKLEQLRIVERGFPIHVVLAESLSPGVDTPEDLPKVEELIKQRGQNG
;
A
#
# COMPACT_ATOMS: atom_id res chain seq x y z
N MET A 1 7.18 -26.05 -2.73
CA MET A 1 5.77 -25.65 -2.63
C MET A 1 5.75 -24.15 -2.83
N THR A 2 5.04 -23.66 -3.85
CA THR A 2 4.82 -22.22 -4.04
C THR A 2 3.95 -21.72 -2.89
N SER A 3 4.39 -20.69 -2.17
CA SER A 3 3.61 -20.12 -1.06
C SER A 3 2.32 -19.50 -1.57
N ASP A 4 1.19 -19.75 -0.90
CA ASP A 4 -0.10 -19.18 -1.29
C ASP A 4 -0.16 -17.69 -0.94
N VAL A 5 -0.64 -16.87 -1.88
CA VAL A 5 -0.64 -15.41 -1.76
C VAL A 5 -2.03 -14.83 -1.94
N ALA A 6 -2.47 -14.05 -0.95
CA ALA A 6 -3.71 -13.30 -1.00
C ALA A 6 -3.44 -11.80 -1.11
N VAL A 7 -4.22 -11.10 -1.93
CA VAL A 7 -4.31 -9.64 -1.90
C VAL A 7 -5.58 -9.24 -1.17
N VAL A 8 -5.42 -8.41 -0.14
CA VAL A 8 -6.52 -7.84 0.64
C VAL A 8 -6.52 -6.34 0.45
N ILE A 9 -7.66 -5.82 0.00
CA ILE A 9 -7.87 -4.40 -0.29
C ILE A 9 -8.79 -3.82 0.79
N PRO A 10 -8.26 -3.10 1.81
CA PRO A 10 -9.11 -2.46 2.79
C PRO A 10 -9.85 -1.27 2.16
N ALA A 11 -11.17 -1.23 2.36
CA ALA A 11 -12.03 -0.15 1.87
C ALA A 11 -13.05 0.22 2.95
N ARG A 12 -13.14 1.52 3.27
CA ARG A 12 -14.12 2.06 4.22
C ARG A 12 -14.90 3.21 3.58
N TYR A 13 -16.16 3.35 3.95
CA TYR A 13 -16.97 4.46 3.46
C TYR A 13 -16.63 5.76 4.20
N ALA A 14 -16.42 5.66 5.52
CA ALA A 14 -16.07 6.80 6.37
C ALA A 14 -14.61 7.22 6.17
N ALA A 15 -14.37 8.14 5.23
CA ALA A 15 -13.12 8.86 5.09
C ALA A 15 -13.35 10.35 5.35
N SER A 16 -12.55 10.95 6.23
CA SER A 16 -12.76 12.33 6.71
C SER A 16 -12.60 13.39 5.61
N ARG A 17 -11.70 13.14 4.65
CA ARG A 17 -11.41 14.08 3.56
C ARG A 17 -12.26 13.82 2.31
N LEU A 18 -12.71 12.59 2.11
CA LEU A 18 -13.42 12.18 0.90
C LEU A 18 -14.43 11.06 1.22
N PRO A 19 -15.62 11.39 1.77
CA PRO A 19 -16.62 10.40 2.11
C PRO A 19 -17.03 9.55 0.90
N GLY A 20 -17.13 8.23 1.08
CA GLY A 20 -17.45 7.32 -0.01
C GLY A 20 -16.36 7.17 -1.08
N LYS A 21 -15.12 7.59 -0.79
CA LYS A 21 -13.94 7.52 -1.69
C LYS A 21 -13.85 6.24 -2.55
N PRO A 22 -13.99 5.02 -2.01
CA PRO A 22 -13.91 3.80 -2.82
C PRO A 22 -14.97 3.71 -3.94
N LEU A 23 -16.10 4.39 -3.79
CA LEU A 23 -17.23 4.37 -4.72
C LEU A 23 -17.23 5.55 -5.70
N ILE A 24 -16.29 6.51 -5.55
CA ILE A 24 -16.22 7.65 -6.45
C ILE A 24 -15.86 7.15 -7.86
N PRO A 25 -16.63 7.53 -8.89
CA PRO A 25 -16.34 7.14 -10.25
C PRO A 25 -15.09 7.84 -10.76
N ILE A 26 -14.22 7.08 -11.41
CA ILE A 26 -13.06 7.56 -12.16
C ILE A 26 -13.15 6.92 -13.54
N ALA A 27 -13.24 7.73 -14.60
CA ALA A 27 -13.40 7.24 -15.97
C ALA A 27 -14.53 6.20 -16.13
N GLY A 28 -15.66 6.39 -15.43
CA GLY A 28 -16.85 5.54 -15.54
C GLY A 28 -16.87 4.27 -14.67
N LYS A 29 -15.81 3.98 -13.89
CA LYS A 29 -15.80 2.87 -12.91
C LYS A 29 -15.55 3.41 -11.49
N PRO A 30 -16.13 2.82 -10.43
CA PRO A 30 -15.79 3.19 -9.06
C PRO A 30 -14.30 2.92 -8.78
N MET A 31 -13.66 3.78 -8.00
CA MET A 31 -12.23 3.68 -7.66
C MET A 31 -11.82 2.28 -7.19
N ILE A 32 -12.62 1.64 -6.35
CA ILE A 32 -12.34 0.29 -5.82
C ILE A 32 -12.28 -0.77 -6.93
N GLN A 33 -13.04 -0.59 -8.02
CA GLN A 33 -13.00 -1.50 -9.16
C GLN A 33 -11.66 -1.39 -9.89
N TRP A 34 -11.12 -0.18 -10.07
CA TRP A 34 -9.78 -0.02 -10.65
C TRP A 34 -8.73 -0.73 -9.83
N VAL A 35 -8.73 -0.55 -8.51
CA VAL A 35 -7.77 -1.23 -7.62
C VAL A 35 -7.92 -2.75 -7.71
N TYR A 36 -9.16 -3.26 -7.69
CA TYR A 36 -9.43 -4.69 -7.80
C TYR A 36 -8.96 -5.29 -9.12
N GLU A 37 -9.25 -4.63 -10.25
CA GLU A 37 -8.82 -5.07 -11.58
C GLU A 37 -7.28 -5.06 -11.71
N ARG A 38 -6.59 -4.09 -11.08
CA ARG A 38 -5.13 -4.08 -11.01
C ARG A 38 -4.59 -5.19 -10.13
N ALA A 39 -5.24 -5.48 -9.01
CA ALA A 39 -4.85 -6.57 -8.12
C ALA A 39 -4.93 -7.94 -8.81
N LEU A 40 -5.95 -8.16 -9.66
CA LEU A 40 -6.08 -9.38 -10.48
C LEU A 40 -4.93 -9.59 -11.49
N GLN A 41 -4.20 -8.53 -11.85
CA GLN A 41 -3.07 -8.60 -12.78
C GLN A 41 -1.73 -8.92 -12.07
N ILE A 42 -1.72 -8.99 -10.73
CA ILE A 42 -0.53 -9.36 -9.97
C ILE A 42 -0.28 -10.86 -10.16
N ARG A 43 0.96 -11.23 -10.47
CA ARG A 43 1.31 -12.64 -10.67
C ARG A 43 1.47 -13.35 -9.33
N ASN A 44 1.28 -14.67 -9.35
CA ASN A 44 1.41 -15.55 -8.17
C ASN A 44 0.41 -15.24 -7.05
N VAL A 45 -0.72 -14.60 -7.34
CA VAL A 45 -1.81 -14.34 -6.40
C VAL A 45 -2.93 -15.35 -6.63
N SER A 46 -3.38 -16.03 -5.58
CA SER A 46 -4.46 -17.01 -5.64
C SER A 46 -5.84 -16.39 -5.39
N GLN A 47 -5.89 -15.27 -4.66
CA GLN A 47 -7.14 -14.62 -4.30
C GLN A 47 -6.97 -13.10 -4.13
N VAL A 48 -7.98 -12.35 -4.55
CA VAL A 48 -8.11 -10.91 -4.34
C VAL A 48 -9.42 -10.66 -3.61
N ILE A 49 -9.36 -9.95 -2.48
CA ILE A 49 -10.49 -9.76 -1.58
C ILE A 49 -10.57 -8.29 -1.17
N VAL A 50 -11.75 -7.69 -1.28
CA VAL A 50 -12.03 -6.39 -0.66
C VAL A 50 -12.50 -6.62 0.77
N ALA A 51 -11.82 -6.01 1.73
CA ALA A 51 -12.22 -6.03 3.13
C ALA A 51 -12.93 -4.71 3.45
N THR A 52 -14.22 -4.77 3.82
CA THR A 52 -15.01 -3.55 4.06
C THR A 52 -16.00 -3.71 5.20
N ASP A 53 -16.40 -2.60 5.80
CA ASP A 53 -17.48 -2.50 6.79
C ASP A 53 -18.80 -2.03 6.19
N ASP A 54 -18.80 -1.59 4.92
CA ASP A 54 -19.96 -0.94 4.32
C ASP A 54 -20.61 -1.83 3.25
N LEU A 55 -21.92 -2.08 3.39
CA LEU A 55 -22.68 -2.89 2.45
C LEU A 55 -22.69 -2.30 1.03
N ARG A 56 -22.68 -0.98 0.87
CA ARG A 56 -22.67 -0.35 -0.47
C ARG A 56 -21.37 -0.65 -1.20
N ILE A 57 -20.25 -0.69 -0.47
CA ILE A 57 -18.94 -1.10 -1.03
C ILE A 57 -19.00 -2.59 -1.39
N ALA A 58 -19.44 -3.44 -0.47
CA ALA A 58 -19.52 -4.88 -0.71
C ALA A 58 -20.42 -5.23 -1.91
N ASP A 59 -21.57 -4.57 -2.04
CA ASP A 59 -22.52 -4.79 -3.13
C ASP A 59 -21.96 -4.30 -4.46
N THR A 60 -21.28 -3.15 -4.48
CA THR A 60 -20.56 -2.66 -5.67
C THR A 60 -19.50 -3.66 -6.11
N VAL A 61 -18.73 -4.22 -5.17
CA VAL A 61 -17.70 -5.22 -5.46
C VAL A 61 -18.31 -6.48 -6.07
N LYS A 62 -19.40 -6.99 -5.50
CA LYS A 62 -20.12 -8.15 -6.05
C LYS A 62 -20.70 -7.86 -7.44
N GLN A 63 -21.17 -6.65 -7.69
CA GLN A 63 -21.77 -6.26 -8.99
C GLN A 63 -20.76 -6.37 -10.14
N PHE A 64 -19.47 -6.07 -9.91
CA PHE A 64 -18.43 -6.27 -10.91
C PHE A 64 -17.76 -7.65 -10.85
N GLY A 65 -18.32 -8.60 -10.07
CA GLY A 65 -17.83 -9.97 -9.96
C GLY A 65 -16.66 -10.16 -9.00
N GLY A 66 -16.37 -9.17 -8.15
CA GLY A 66 -15.33 -9.25 -7.14
C GLY A 66 -15.77 -9.96 -5.85
N VAL A 67 -14.78 -10.31 -5.02
CA VAL A 67 -15.00 -10.89 -3.68
C VAL A 67 -14.88 -9.79 -2.63
N ALA A 68 -15.89 -9.67 -1.77
CA ALA A 68 -15.86 -8.80 -0.61
C ALA A 68 -16.15 -9.58 0.67
N ILE A 69 -15.36 -9.32 1.71
CA ILE A 69 -15.57 -9.83 3.07
C ILE A 69 -15.93 -8.66 3.98
N MET A 70 -17.02 -8.84 4.73
CA MET A 70 -17.44 -7.89 5.74
C MET A 70 -16.50 -7.96 6.95
N THR A 71 -16.14 -6.79 7.45
CA THR A 71 -15.27 -6.59 8.61
C THR A 71 -15.93 -5.62 9.58
N PRO A 72 -15.58 -5.65 10.88
CA PRO A 72 -16.16 -4.73 11.86
C PRO A 72 -15.97 -3.26 11.51
N GLU A 73 -16.95 -2.43 11.83
CA GLU A 73 -16.90 -0.97 11.64
C GLU A 73 -15.85 -0.28 12.52
N ASN A 74 -15.51 -0.88 13.66
CA ASN A 74 -14.63 -0.31 14.68
C ASN A 74 -13.14 -0.66 14.50
N CYS A 75 -12.73 -1.16 13.33
CA CYS A 75 -11.30 -1.33 13.03
C CYS A 75 -10.59 0.04 13.12
N ALA A 76 -9.51 0.12 13.90
CA ALA A 76 -8.76 1.36 14.07
C ALA A 76 -8.14 1.86 12.76
N ASN A 77 -7.72 0.93 11.90
CA ASN A 77 -7.09 1.24 10.62
C ASN A 77 -7.25 0.13 9.55
N GLY A 78 -6.66 0.37 8.38
CA GLY A 78 -6.70 -0.56 7.25
C GLY A 78 -5.93 -1.86 7.50
N SER A 79 -4.82 -1.81 8.23
CA SER A 79 -4.01 -2.99 8.54
C SER A 79 -4.73 -3.96 9.46
N GLU A 80 -5.44 -3.47 10.48
CA GLU A 80 -6.28 -4.30 11.35
C GLU A 80 -7.38 -5.01 10.53
N ARG A 81 -8.03 -4.27 9.63
CA ARG A 81 -9.04 -4.82 8.72
C ARG A 81 -8.48 -5.95 7.85
N VAL A 82 -7.27 -5.75 7.32
CA VAL A 82 -6.55 -6.78 6.55
C VAL A 82 -6.22 -7.99 7.43
N GLY A 83 -5.82 -7.78 8.68
CA GLY A 83 -5.57 -8.85 9.65
C GLY A 83 -6.78 -9.71 9.97
N ILE A 84 -7.97 -9.10 10.08
CA ILE A 84 -9.22 -9.84 10.28
C ILE A 84 -9.47 -10.78 9.11
N VAL A 85 -9.35 -10.28 7.87
CA VAL A 85 -9.50 -11.12 6.67
C VAL A 85 -8.39 -12.17 6.59
N ALA A 86 -7.16 -11.83 6.96
CA ALA A 86 -6.03 -12.77 6.97
C ALA A 86 -6.30 -13.99 7.87
N HIS A 87 -7.02 -13.84 8.99
CA HIS A 87 -7.43 -14.96 9.84
C HIS A 87 -8.44 -15.90 9.17
N LEU A 88 -9.25 -15.39 8.23
CA LEU A 88 -10.36 -16.13 7.61
C LEU A 88 -9.94 -16.90 6.34
N ILE A 89 -8.76 -16.61 5.81
CA ILE A 89 -8.29 -17.16 4.53
C ILE A 89 -7.06 -18.03 4.70
N ASP A 90 -6.90 -19.00 3.80
CA ASP A 90 -5.67 -19.79 3.70
C ASP A 90 -4.69 -19.11 2.74
N ALA A 91 -3.57 -18.63 3.30
CA ALA A 91 -2.49 -17.95 2.58
C ALA A 91 -1.25 -17.86 3.47
N ASP A 92 -0.07 -18.02 2.88
CA ASP A 92 1.22 -17.82 3.57
C ASP A 92 1.65 -16.35 3.54
N ILE A 93 1.31 -15.65 2.46
CA ILE A 93 1.66 -14.25 2.21
C ILE A 93 0.38 -13.44 2.00
N VAL A 94 0.32 -12.28 2.66
CA VAL A 94 -0.80 -11.34 2.55
C VAL A 94 -0.27 -10.00 2.04
N VAL A 95 -0.81 -9.55 0.92
CA VAL A 95 -0.59 -8.21 0.39
C VAL A 95 -1.68 -7.29 0.93
N ASN A 96 -1.28 -6.25 1.66
CA ASN A 96 -2.14 -5.13 2.04
C ASN A 96 -2.03 -4.06 0.94
N LEU A 97 -3.02 -4.01 0.04
CA LEU A 97 -3.09 -3.08 -1.08
C LEU A 97 -4.16 -2.02 -0.81
N GLN A 98 -3.78 -0.76 -0.62
CA GLN A 98 -4.76 0.28 -0.29
C GLN A 98 -5.83 0.45 -1.38
N GLY A 99 -7.08 0.66 -0.97
CA GLY A 99 -8.23 0.85 -1.85
C GLY A 99 -8.26 2.18 -2.61
N ASP A 100 -7.21 3.00 -2.48
CA ASP A 100 -7.07 4.32 -3.08
C ASP A 100 -5.86 4.45 -4.03
N GLU A 101 -5.30 3.31 -4.43
CA GLU A 101 -4.19 3.20 -5.38
C GLU A 101 -4.66 2.63 -6.73
N PRO A 102 -5.59 3.28 -7.47
CA PRO A 102 -6.21 2.73 -8.68
C PRO A 102 -5.23 2.51 -9.83
N LEU A 103 -4.05 3.11 -9.75
CA LEU A 103 -3.00 3.02 -10.77
C LEU A 103 -1.82 2.13 -10.38
N ILE A 104 -1.89 1.46 -9.20
CA ILE A 104 -0.80 0.62 -8.66
C ILE A 104 -0.19 -0.27 -9.75
N SER A 105 1.14 -0.48 -9.70
CA SER A 105 1.86 -1.35 -10.64
C SER A 105 1.81 -2.81 -10.18
N PRO A 106 1.12 -3.72 -10.89
CA PRO A 106 1.10 -5.14 -10.57
C PRO A 106 2.49 -5.76 -10.66
N ALA A 107 3.34 -5.25 -11.57
CA ALA A 107 4.73 -5.69 -11.69
C ALA A 107 5.51 -5.38 -10.40
N ALA A 108 5.39 -4.16 -9.86
CA ALA A 108 6.06 -3.80 -8.61
C ALA A 108 5.59 -4.66 -7.43
N VAL A 109 4.27 -4.87 -7.29
CA VAL A 109 3.74 -5.75 -6.23
C VAL A 109 4.17 -7.20 -6.43
N THR A 110 4.21 -7.69 -7.66
CA THR A 110 4.73 -9.02 -8.00
C THR A 110 6.19 -9.17 -7.54
N GLN A 111 7.04 -8.17 -7.77
CA GLN A 111 8.43 -8.21 -7.31
C GLN A 111 8.54 -8.26 -5.78
N ALA A 112 7.69 -7.51 -5.06
CA ALA A 112 7.65 -7.56 -3.59
C ALA A 112 7.20 -8.94 -3.06
N ILE A 113 6.22 -9.58 -3.70
CA ILE A 113 5.83 -10.97 -3.41
C ILE A 113 7.00 -11.93 -3.65
N MET A 114 7.65 -11.82 -4.81
CA MET A 114 8.78 -12.67 -5.18
C MET A 114 9.95 -12.52 -4.20
N ALA A 115 10.24 -11.30 -3.71
CA ALA A 115 11.27 -11.07 -2.71
C ALA A 115 11.03 -11.89 -1.43
N LEU A 116 9.79 -11.95 -0.94
CA LEU A 116 9.45 -12.79 0.22
C LEU A 116 9.45 -14.28 -0.11
N GLN A 117 8.98 -14.68 -1.29
CA GLN A 117 8.99 -16.10 -1.70
C GLN A 117 10.42 -16.64 -1.84
N GLN A 118 11.35 -15.82 -2.32
CA GLN A 118 12.75 -16.20 -2.54
C GLN A 118 13.61 -16.10 -1.27
N ASN A 119 13.22 -15.26 -0.30
CA ASN A 119 13.96 -15.08 0.93
C ASN A 119 13.10 -15.34 2.19
N PRO A 120 13.19 -16.55 2.77
CA PRO A 120 12.52 -16.91 4.02
C PRO A 120 12.78 -15.97 5.20
N ALA A 121 13.93 -15.29 5.23
CA ALA A 121 14.28 -14.37 6.32
C ALA A 121 13.52 -13.04 6.27
N LEU A 122 12.95 -12.66 5.11
CA LEU A 122 12.12 -11.47 4.99
C LEU A 122 10.73 -11.75 5.56
N SER A 123 10.32 -10.93 6.53
CA SER A 123 8.98 -11.00 7.13
C SER A 123 7.99 -10.05 6.47
N VAL A 124 8.49 -8.93 5.95
CA VAL A 124 7.71 -7.88 5.31
C VAL A 124 8.54 -7.17 4.23
N ALA A 125 7.87 -6.81 3.14
CA ALA A 125 8.37 -5.89 2.14
C ALA A 125 7.37 -4.76 1.86
N THR A 126 7.88 -3.64 1.39
CA THR A 126 7.10 -2.50 0.86
C THR A 126 7.70 -2.03 -0.46
N LEU A 127 7.09 -1.02 -1.07
CA LEU A 127 7.53 -0.43 -2.32
C LEU A 127 8.14 0.97 -2.12
N GLY A 128 9.18 1.25 -2.91
CA GLY A 128 9.82 2.56 -3.01
C GLY A 128 9.98 3.01 -4.46
N PHE A 129 9.84 4.29 -4.72
CA PHE A 129 10.17 4.91 -6.02
C PHE A 129 11.24 5.97 -5.82
N PRO A 130 12.27 6.09 -6.68
CA PRO A 130 13.31 7.10 -6.53
C PRO A 130 12.72 8.50 -6.31
N LEU A 131 13.23 9.19 -5.29
CA LEU A 131 12.80 10.56 -5.00
C LEU A 131 13.86 11.52 -5.52
N GLU A 132 13.54 12.17 -6.64
CA GLU A 132 14.49 12.99 -7.39
C GLU A 132 14.16 14.49 -7.35
N ASP A 133 12.96 14.84 -6.92
CA ASP A 133 12.47 16.22 -6.94
C ASP A 133 12.41 16.85 -5.53
N ALA A 134 12.90 18.08 -5.42
CA ALA A 134 12.99 18.81 -4.16
C ALA A 134 11.61 19.20 -3.60
N PHE A 135 10.63 19.46 -4.46
CA PHE A 135 9.26 19.78 -4.03
C PHE A 135 8.61 18.54 -3.41
N ASP A 136 8.75 17.37 -4.04
CA ASP A 136 8.27 16.10 -3.50
C ASP A 136 9.00 15.71 -2.20
N TRP A 137 10.30 16.00 -2.11
CA TRP A 137 11.09 15.77 -0.90
C TRP A 137 10.55 16.56 0.30
N GLN A 138 10.23 17.84 0.09
CA GLN A 138 9.71 18.73 1.13
C GLN A 138 8.24 18.48 1.46
N ASN A 139 7.49 17.85 0.56
CA ASN A 139 6.06 17.64 0.73
C ASN A 139 5.75 16.64 1.86
N PRO A 140 5.05 17.05 2.94
CA PRO A 140 4.72 16.16 4.06
C PRO A 140 3.62 15.13 3.76
N ALA A 141 2.90 15.29 2.64
CA ALA A 141 2.00 14.26 2.13
C ALA A 141 2.77 13.06 1.56
N ILE A 142 4.02 13.27 1.13
CA ILE A 142 4.89 12.24 0.58
C ILE A 142 5.77 11.70 1.69
N VAL A 143 5.59 10.41 1.98
CA VAL A 143 6.43 9.70 2.95
C VAL A 143 7.77 9.37 2.29
N LYS A 144 8.85 9.82 2.91
CA LYS A 144 10.21 9.48 2.54
C LYS A 144 10.60 8.18 3.23
N VAL A 145 11.37 7.33 2.56
CA VAL A 145 12.04 6.19 3.16
C VAL A 145 13.52 6.21 2.82
N LEU A 146 14.35 6.13 3.86
CA LEU A 146 15.78 5.89 3.73
C LEU A 146 16.04 4.38 3.86
N VAL A 147 16.95 3.85 3.05
CA VAL A 147 17.34 2.44 3.09
C VAL A 147 18.83 2.26 3.33
N ASN A 148 19.21 1.09 3.85
CA ASN A 148 20.61 0.65 3.91
C ASN A 148 21.04 -0.05 2.61
N CYS A 149 22.30 -0.48 2.54
CA CYS A 149 22.86 -1.18 1.37
C CYS A 149 22.20 -2.54 1.04
N ASN A 150 21.39 -3.09 1.95
CA ASN A 150 20.61 -4.32 1.74
C ASN A 150 19.15 -4.03 1.34
N MET A 151 18.84 -2.78 0.97
CA MET A 151 17.48 -2.33 0.68
C MET A 151 16.51 -2.57 1.85
N GLN A 152 17.00 -2.46 3.09
CA GLN A 152 16.15 -2.48 4.28
C GLN A 152 15.91 -1.05 4.73
N ALA A 153 14.66 -0.72 5.04
CA ALA A 153 14.29 0.59 5.53
C ALA A 153 15.01 0.90 6.85
N ILE A 154 15.72 2.03 6.88
CA ILE A 154 16.31 2.63 8.08
C ILE A 154 15.23 3.42 8.80
N TYR A 155 14.51 4.28 8.07
CA TYR A 155 13.49 5.14 8.66
C TYR A 155 12.49 5.64 7.61
N PHE A 156 11.24 5.84 8.03
CA PHE A 156 10.19 6.50 7.26
C PHE A 156 9.83 7.83 7.91
N SER A 157 9.64 8.89 7.13
CA SER A 157 9.25 10.19 7.68
C SER A 157 8.44 11.02 6.70
N ARG A 158 7.54 11.84 7.25
CA ARG A 158 6.92 12.94 6.50
C ARG A 158 7.85 14.16 6.43
N ALA A 159 8.82 14.27 7.33
CA ALA A 159 9.83 15.31 7.28
C ALA A 159 10.83 15.07 6.13
N PRO A 160 11.43 16.14 5.57
CA PRO A 160 12.49 16.01 4.59
C PRO A 160 13.71 15.30 5.21
N ILE A 161 14.00 14.09 4.72
CA ILE A 161 15.14 13.27 5.13
C ILE A 161 15.90 12.75 3.90
N PRO A 162 17.23 12.55 3.97
CA PRO A 162 18.09 13.05 5.03
C PRO A 162 18.23 14.58 4.93
N HIS A 163 18.60 15.24 6.03
CA HIS A 163 18.88 16.67 6.01
C HIS A 163 20.24 16.93 5.33
N PRO A 164 20.31 17.69 4.22
CA PRO A 164 21.57 18.05 3.59
C PRO A 164 22.24 19.16 4.40
N ARG A 165 23.44 18.90 4.94
CA ARG A 165 24.16 19.85 5.80
C ARG A 165 24.73 21.03 5.02
N ASP A 166 25.34 20.74 3.88
CA ASP A 166 26.20 21.68 3.16
C ASP A 166 25.54 22.21 1.86
N ASP A 167 24.63 21.43 1.26
CA ASP A 167 24.01 21.72 -0.04
C ASP A 167 22.48 21.77 0.03
N GLU A 168 21.85 22.24 -1.06
CA GLU A 168 20.42 22.00 -1.29
C GLU A 168 20.13 20.52 -1.57
N PHE A 169 18.85 20.14 -1.62
CA PHE A 169 18.45 18.77 -1.92
C PHE A 169 19.09 18.24 -3.21
N GLN A 170 19.66 17.04 -3.12
CA GLN A 170 20.13 16.27 -4.27
C GLN A 170 19.52 14.87 -4.21
N PRO A 171 19.13 14.27 -5.35
CA PRO A 171 18.70 12.89 -5.40
C PRO A 171 19.75 11.97 -4.80
N LEU A 172 19.32 11.00 -3.99
CA LEU A 172 20.21 10.03 -3.36
C LEU A 172 19.80 8.60 -3.74
N PRO A 173 20.75 7.70 -4.00
CA PRO A 173 20.43 6.31 -4.35
C PRO A 173 19.81 5.51 -3.18
N LEU A 174 19.77 6.09 -1.98
CA LEU A 174 19.23 5.48 -0.77
C LEU A 174 17.93 6.16 -0.29
N LEU A 175 17.42 7.14 -1.05
CA LEU A 175 16.21 7.89 -0.71
C LEU A 175 15.09 7.60 -1.71
N PHE A 176 13.96 7.17 -1.18
CA PHE A 176 12.81 6.83 -1.98
C PHE A 176 11.55 7.50 -1.44
N ARG A 177 10.62 7.77 -2.34
CA ARG A 177 9.21 7.93 -2.01
C ARG A 177 8.65 6.56 -1.64
N HIS A 178 8.08 6.44 -0.46
CA HIS A 178 7.37 5.24 -0.05
C HIS A 178 6.01 5.14 -0.75
N ILE A 179 5.68 3.94 -1.24
CA ILE A 179 4.38 3.60 -1.80
C ILE A 179 3.68 2.67 -0.81
N GLY A 180 2.45 3.00 -0.42
CA GLY A 180 1.72 2.39 0.71
C GLY A 180 1.23 0.95 0.52
N VAL A 181 1.98 0.10 -0.18
CA VAL A 181 1.67 -1.31 -0.37
C VAL A 181 2.65 -2.16 0.42
N TYR A 182 2.11 -3.08 1.21
CA TYR A 182 2.92 -3.98 2.02
C TYR A 182 2.64 -5.43 1.67
N VAL A 183 3.69 -6.24 1.66
CA VAL A 183 3.63 -7.68 1.48
C VAL A 183 4.17 -8.32 2.75
N TYR A 184 3.31 -9.04 3.47
CA TYR A 184 3.65 -9.66 4.75
C TYR A 184 3.64 -11.16 4.64
N ARG A 185 4.51 -11.83 5.40
CA ARG A 185 4.20 -13.19 5.85
C ARG A 185 2.99 -13.12 6.78
N LYS A 186 2.00 -13.98 6.58
CA LYS A 186 0.76 -13.99 7.37
C LYS A 186 1.04 -13.99 8.87
N ASN A 187 1.89 -14.89 9.36
CA ASN A 187 2.21 -14.98 10.79
C ASN A 187 2.82 -13.68 11.34
N PHE A 188 3.66 -13.00 10.55
CA PHE A 188 4.24 -11.72 10.96
C PHE A 188 3.19 -10.60 10.97
N LEU A 189 2.30 -10.54 9.97
CA LEU A 189 1.17 -9.60 9.97
C LEU A 189 0.31 -9.77 11.23
N LEU A 190 -0.06 -11.01 11.57
CA LEU A 190 -0.90 -11.27 12.74
C LEU A 190 -0.20 -10.84 14.04
N GLN A 191 1.09 -11.17 14.18
CA GLN A 191 1.90 -10.73 15.33
C GLN A 191 2.03 -9.21 15.41
N PHE A 192 2.28 -8.54 14.28
CA PHE A 192 2.43 -7.09 14.19
C PHE A 192 1.17 -6.35 14.70
N LEU A 193 -0.01 -6.88 14.37
CA LEU A 193 -1.29 -6.29 14.76
C LEU A 193 -1.61 -6.42 16.25
N GLU A 194 -0.98 -7.36 16.96
CA GLU A 194 -1.13 -7.51 18.42
C GLU A 194 -0.26 -6.51 19.21
N TRP A 195 0.69 -5.84 18.56
CA TRP A 195 1.57 -4.91 19.24
C TRP A 195 0.85 -3.60 19.59
N PRO A 196 1.15 -2.98 20.75
CA PRO A 196 0.67 -1.63 21.04
C PRO A 196 1.20 -0.62 20.00
N GLU A 197 0.46 0.48 19.84
CA GLU A 197 0.88 1.62 19.01
C GLU A 197 2.29 2.08 19.39
N GLY A 198 3.14 2.26 18.38
CA GLY A 198 4.52 2.71 18.55
C GLY A 198 4.63 4.20 18.88
N VAL A 199 5.76 4.62 19.44
CA VAL A 199 5.99 6.03 19.77
C VAL A 199 6.18 6.85 18.49
N LEU A 200 7.01 6.36 17.57
CA LEU A 200 7.28 7.00 16.28
C LEU A 200 6.04 6.92 15.37
N GLU A 201 5.34 5.79 15.37
CA GLU A 201 4.06 5.64 14.69
C GLU A 201 3.07 6.75 15.10
N LYS A 202 2.92 6.97 16.41
CA LYS A 202 1.96 7.96 16.93
C LYS A 202 2.28 9.38 16.49
N VAL A 203 3.57 9.72 16.41
CA VAL A 203 4.08 11.05 16.02
C VAL A 203 3.92 11.27 14.51
N GLU A 204 4.40 10.35 13.69
CA GLU A 204 4.43 10.49 12.23
C GLU A 204 3.09 10.09 11.57
N LYS A 205 2.21 9.39 12.31
CA LYS A 205 1.02 8.74 11.77
C LYS A 205 1.39 7.79 10.63
N LEU A 206 2.31 6.88 10.92
CA LEU A 206 2.88 5.86 10.02
C LEU A 206 3.01 4.52 10.74
N GLU A 207 2.09 3.60 10.48
CA GLU A 207 1.97 2.30 11.17
C GLU A 207 3.22 1.44 11.06
N GLN A 208 3.91 1.50 9.92
CA GLN A 208 5.13 0.72 9.68
C GLN A 208 6.29 1.10 10.59
N LEU A 209 6.26 2.27 11.23
CA LEU A 209 7.27 2.64 12.21
C LEU A 209 7.25 1.75 13.44
N ARG A 210 6.10 1.16 13.79
CA ARG A 210 6.00 0.17 14.88
C ARG A 210 6.87 -1.06 14.61
N ILE A 211 7.01 -1.46 13.34
CA ILE A 211 7.89 -2.55 12.91
C ILE A 211 9.36 -2.13 13.07
N VAL A 212 9.69 -0.91 12.63
CA VAL A 212 11.05 -0.34 12.74
C VAL A 212 11.48 -0.18 14.20
N GLU A 213 10.61 0.34 15.06
CA GLU A 213 10.86 0.54 16.50
C GLU A 213 11.18 -0.77 17.23
N ARG A 214 10.63 -1.88 16.76
CA ARG A 214 10.88 -3.23 17.31
C ARG A 214 12.09 -3.92 16.70
N GLY A 215 12.82 -3.25 15.81
CA GLY A 215 14.05 -3.75 15.21
C GLY A 215 13.85 -4.79 14.11
N PHE A 216 12.63 -4.91 13.57
CA PHE A 216 12.37 -5.81 12.45
C PHE A 216 12.70 -5.12 11.12
N PRO A 217 13.43 -5.78 10.21
CA PRO A 217 13.77 -5.21 8.92
C PRO A 217 12.55 -5.19 8.00
N ILE A 218 12.30 -4.06 7.34
CA ILE A 218 11.36 -3.93 6.23
C ILE A 218 12.16 -3.86 4.94
N HIS A 219 11.98 -4.82 4.04
CA HIS A 219 12.63 -4.77 2.72
C HIS A 219 11.89 -3.80 1.79
N VAL A 220 12.63 -2.98 1.04
CA VAL A 220 12.06 -2.01 0.10
C VAL A 220 12.37 -2.47 -1.32
N VAL A 221 11.33 -2.80 -2.08
CA VAL A 221 11.43 -3.17 -3.48
C VAL A 221 11.16 -1.95 -4.36
N LEU A 222 11.98 -1.75 -5.38
CA LEU A 222 11.88 -0.60 -6.26
C LEU A 222 10.75 -0.77 -7.28
N ALA A 223 9.89 0.24 -7.36
CA ALA A 223 8.89 0.35 -8.41
C ALA A 223 9.50 0.98 -9.67
N GLU A 224 9.11 0.49 -10.84
CA GLU A 224 9.57 1.01 -12.14
C GLU A 224 8.94 2.36 -12.51
N SER A 225 7.79 2.68 -11.90
CA SER A 225 7.04 3.90 -12.19
C SER A 225 6.25 4.35 -10.98
N LEU A 226 6.17 5.67 -10.76
CA LEU A 226 5.25 6.23 -9.80
C LEU A 226 3.81 6.09 -10.31
N SER A 227 2.92 5.62 -9.43
CA SER A 227 1.48 5.56 -9.68
C SER A 227 0.81 6.45 -8.64
N PRO A 228 0.16 7.55 -9.04
CA PRO A 228 -0.48 8.43 -8.08
C PRO A 228 -1.72 7.74 -7.48
N GLY A 229 -1.80 7.73 -6.16
CA GLY A 229 -3.01 7.44 -5.43
C GLY A 229 -3.98 8.63 -5.47
N VAL A 230 -5.18 8.43 -4.93
CA VAL A 230 -6.16 9.50 -4.73
C VAL A 230 -6.26 9.73 -3.23
N ASP A 231 -6.03 10.93 -2.70
CA ASP A 231 -6.26 11.23 -1.27
C ASP A 231 -7.16 12.43 -1.06
N THR A 232 -7.18 13.34 -2.03
CA THR A 232 -8.04 14.52 -2.02
C THR A 232 -8.86 14.59 -3.31
N PRO A 233 -9.93 15.41 -3.35
CA PRO A 233 -10.69 15.64 -4.58
C PRO A 233 -9.82 16.11 -5.76
N GLU A 234 -8.74 16.86 -5.48
CA GLU A 234 -7.84 17.42 -6.49
C GLU A 234 -6.97 16.35 -7.20
N ASP A 235 -6.85 15.16 -6.62
CA ASP A 235 -6.13 14.04 -7.25
C ASP A 235 -6.97 13.35 -8.33
N LEU A 236 -8.30 13.39 -8.22
CA LEU A 236 -9.21 12.67 -9.12
C LEU A 236 -9.01 13.02 -10.61
N PRO A 237 -8.93 14.30 -11.02
CA PRO A 237 -8.76 14.63 -12.44
C PRO A 237 -7.43 14.14 -13.00
N LYS A 238 -6.35 14.19 -12.21
CA LYS A 238 -5.03 13.71 -12.61
C LYS A 238 -5.03 12.20 -12.82
N VAL A 239 -5.63 11.46 -11.89
CA VAL A 239 -5.76 10.00 -11.98
C VAL A 239 -6.67 9.60 -13.13
N GLU A 240 -7.79 10.30 -13.34
CA GLU A 240 -8.70 10.02 -14.44
C GLU A 240 -8.03 10.19 -15.81
N GLU A 241 -7.26 11.26 -15.99
CA GLU A 241 -6.53 11.51 -17.23
C GLU A 241 -5.49 10.42 -17.51
N LEU A 242 -4.73 10.01 -16.49
CA LEU A 242 -3.76 8.90 -16.61
C LEU A 242 -4.44 7.57 -16.97
N ILE A 243 -5.62 7.29 -16.41
CA ILE A 243 -6.41 6.10 -16.77
C ILE A 243 -6.83 6.15 -18.25
N LYS A 244 -7.32 7.30 -18.72
CA LYS A 244 -7.74 7.47 -20.12
C LYS A 244 -6.56 7.29 -21.08
N GLN A 245 -5.39 7.85 -20.76
CA GLN A 245 -4.18 7.70 -21.58
C GLN A 245 -3.70 6.24 -21.65
N ARG A 246 -3.75 5.49 -20.52
CA ARG A 246 -3.41 4.06 -20.51
C ARG A 246 -4.39 3.21 -21.33
N GLY A 247 -5.68 3.55 -21.31
CA GLY A 247 -6.71 2.85 -22.08
C GLY A 247 -6.66 3.09 -23.60
N GLN A 248 -5.97 4.15 -24.06
CA GLN A 248 -5.76 4.43 -25.49
C GLN A 248 -4.49 3.78 -26.05
N ASN A 249 -3.57 3.36 -25.18
CA ASN A 249 -2.28 2.75 -25.54
C ASN A 249 -2.24 1.22 -25.35
N GLY A 250 -3.39 0.60 -25.03
CA GLY A 250 -3.54 -0.83 -24.77
C GLY A 250 -4.28 -1.58 -25.88
#